data_AF-A0A7K0QQ88-F1
#
_entry.id   AF-A0A7K0QQ88-F1
#
_cell.length_a   1.000
_cell.length_b   1.000
_cell.length_c   1.000
_cell.angle_alpha   90.00
_cell.angle_beta   90.00
_cell.angle_gamma   90.00
#
_symmetry.space_group_name_H-M   'P 1'
#
loop_
_entity.id
_entity.type
_entity.pdbx_description
1 polymer ?
#
loop_
_entity_poly.entity_id
_entity_poly.type
_entity_poly.pdbx_seq_one_letter_code
_entity_poly.pdbx_strand_id
1 'polypeptide(L)'
;MRSPGAPGADAMSEAQTCYRHPGRETRVQCSSCGRPICPDCMQPTPVGMRCPECGAQKTKVRTAASVAAGATPVVTFAMIAACVVAYLAEGGIGVTGAGGSLVRNYALWGPAVEIGDWWRLATYGFLHAGLLHIGFNMFLLFLLGRELEPQLGSGRFAALYVAALLAGAFGALVFDPNAVTVGASGAIFGVMGAAAVMLWRRGMNPLHTDIGMLIVFNLVLGFVIPNVSVGGHIGGLVGGALAGLGIAVSQERRAPWIGWLACVVVAAVAVVGSELVVRSGAGGLGL
;
A
#
# COMPACT_ATOMS: atom_id res chain seq x y z
N MET A 1 5.65 13.77 -26.91
CA MET A 1 5.18 14.73 -25.88
C MET A 1 4.21 15.69 -26.57
N ARG A 2 2.90 15.58 -26.31
CA ARG A 2 1.92 16.55 -26.82
C ARG A 2 1.87 17.70 -25.80
N SER A 3 2.34 18.88 -26.19
CA SER A 3 2.04 20.11 -25.45
C SER A 3 0.51 20.25 -25.32
N PRO A 4 -0.02 20.65 -24.16
CA PRO A 4 -1.38 21.17 -24.11
C PRO A 4 -1.41 22.39 -25.05
N GLY A 5 -2.27 22.34 -26.06
CA GLY A 5 -2.42 23.44 -27.01
C GLY A 5 -2.69 24.74 -26.27
N ALA A 6 -1.91 25.77 -26.58
CA ALA A 6 -2.27 27.13 -26.21
C ALA A 6 -3.70 27.39 -26.72
N PRO A 7 -4.63 27.88 -25.89
CA PRO A 7 -5.93 28.28 -26.38
C PRO A 7 -5.73 29.34 -27.47
N GLY A 8 -6.38 29.12 -28.62
CA GLY A 8 -6.24 29.98 -29.79
C GLY A 8 -6.52 31.44 -29.47
N ALA A 9 -5.76 32.32 -30.10
CA ALA A 9 -5.84 33.78 -29.98
C ALA A 9 -7.19 34.37 -30.45
N ASP A 10 -8.07 33.55 -31.03
CA ASP A 10 -9.33 33.99 -31.65
C ASP A 10 -10.51 34.14 -30.67
N ALA A 11 -10.33 33.82 -29.37
CA ALA A 11 -11.37 33.99 -28.34
C ALA A 11 -11.29 35.32 -27.56
N MET A 12 -10.51 36.30 -28.03
CA MET A 12 -10.25 37.57 -27.31
C MET A 12 -11.23 38.72 -27.61
N SER A 13 -12.32 38.50 -28.37
CA SER A 13 -13.15 39.60 -28.91
C SER A 13 -14.59 39.71 -28.41
N GLU A 14 -15.13 38.78 -27.62
CA GLU A 14 -16.46 38.95 -27.01
C GLU A 14 -16.33 39.38 -25.56
N ALA A 15 -16.98 40.48 -25.19
CA ALA A 15 -17.08 40.90 -23.80
C ALA A 15 -17.81 39.80 -23.02
N GLN A 16 -17.05 39.05 -22.20
CA GLN A 16 -17.62 38.03 -21.34
C GLN A 16 -18.26 38.69 -20.11
N THR A 17 -19.28 38.06 -19.53
CA THR A 17 -19.89 38.55 -18.30
C THR A 17 -19.33 37.82 -17.08
N CYS A 18 -19.26 38.51 -15.95
CA CYS A 18 -18.75 37.92 -14.71
C CYS A 18 -19.62 36.72 -14.29
N TYR A 19 -18.99 35.59 -13.95
CA TYR A 19 -19.71 34.37 -13.56
C TYR A 19 -20.62 34.54 -12.32
N ARG A 20 -20.35 35.53 -11.46
CA ARG A 20 -21.22 35.91 -10.31
C ARG A 20 -22.16 37.06 -10.61
N HIS A 21 -21.80 37.92 -11.56
CA HIS A 21 -22.56 39.12 -11.91
C HIS A 21 -22.83 39.14 -13.42
N PRO A 22 -23.89 38.44 -13.88
CA PRO A 22 -24.16 38.26 -15.32
C PRO A 22 -24.40 39.58 -16.08
N GLY A 23 -24.78 40.66 -15.39
CA GLY A 23 -24.96 41.98 -16.00
C GLY A 23 -23.69 42.84 -16.07
N ARG A 24 -22.53 42.30 -15.70
CA ARG A 24 -21.25 43.03 -15.73
C ARG A 24 -20.29 42.42 -16.73
N GLU A 25 -20.01 43.17 -17.78
CA GLU A 25 -18.96 42.85 -18.74
C GLU A 25 -17.58 42.88 -18.09
N THR A 26 -16.72 41.97 -18.50
CA THR A 26 -15.34 41.86 -18.05
C THR A 26 -14.44 41.31 -19.15
N ARG A 27 -13.18 41.74 -19.12
CA ARG A 27 -12.08 41.19 -19.94
C ARG A 27 -11.04 40.44 -19.10
N VAL A 28 -11.33 40.24 -17.81
CA VAL A 28 -10.43 39.61 -16.86
C VAL A 28 -10.93 38.20 -16.55
N GLN A 29 -10.03 37.23 -16.57
CA GLN A 29 -10.32 35.84 -16.23
C GLN A 29 -9.46 35.38 -15.05
N CYS A 30 -9.98 34.45 -14.26
CA CYS A 30 -9.24 33.85 -13.17
C CYS A 30 -8.07 33.01 -13.69
N SER A 31 -6.84 33.34 -13.28
CA SER A 31 -5.62 32.62 -13.72
C SER A 31 -5.55 31.14 -13.33
N SER A 32 -6.42 30.67 -12.41
CA SER A 32 -6.44 29.29 -11.94
C SER A 32 -7.53 28.42 -12.58
N CYS A 33 -8.72 28.97 -12.86
CA CYS A 33 -9.86 28.20 -13.36
C CYS A 33 -10.45 28.74 -14.67
N GLY A 34 -9.94 29.86 -15.19
CA GLY A 34 -10.37 30.45 -16.46
C GLY A 34 -11.71 31.19 -16.44
N ARG A 35 -12.41 31.25 -15.30
CA ARG A 35 -13.73 31.91 -15.23
C ARG A 35 -13.62 33.43 -15.41
N PRO A 36 -14.52 34.08 -16.18
CA PRO A 36 -14.58 35.54 -16.28
C PRO A 36 -14.99 36.18 -14.95
N ILE A 37 -14.23 37.17 -14.48
CA ILE A 37 -14.41 37.84 -13.18
C ILE A 37 -14.47 39.36 -13.35
N CYS A 38 -15.41 40.06 -12.70
CA CYS A 38 -15.44 41.52 -12.67
C CYS A 38 -14.44 42.09 -11.64
N PRO A 39 -14.09 43.39 -11.70
CA PRO A 39 -13.21 44.05 -10.73
C PRO A 39 -13.61 43.83 -9.26
N ASP A 40 -14.91 43.81 -8.94
CA ASP A 40 -15.38 43.58 -7.55
C ASP A 40 -15.16 42.14 -7.06
N CYS A 41 -15.09 41.15 -7.97
CA CYS A 41 -14.85 39.75 -7.62
C CYS A 41 -13.37 39.38 -7.72
N MET A 42 -12.52 40.32 -8.15
CA MET A 42 -11.13 40.10 -8.46
C MET A 42 -10.30 40.08 -7.18
N GLN A 43 -9.61 38.98 -6.92
CA GLN A 43 -8.64 38.88 -5.83
C GLN A 43 -7.21 38.96 -6.37
N PRO A 44 -6.42 39.99 -5.99
CA PRO A 44 -5.04 40.10 -6.42
C PRO A 44 -4.18 39.01 -5.79
N THR A 45 -3.38 38.33 -6.61
CA THR A 45 -2.38 37.36 -6.15
C THR A 45 -1.04 37.57 -6.89
N PRO A 46 0.09 37.03 -6.38
CA PRO A 46 1.39 37.20 -7.02
C PRO A 46 1.49 36.65 -8.46
N VAL A 47 0.60 35.71 -8.83
CA VAL A 47 0.55 35.07 -10.15
C VAL A 47 -0.67 35.50 -10.96
N GLY A 48 -1.14 36.73 -10.74
CA GLY A 48 -2.29 37.31 -11.43
C GLY A 48 -3.58 37.28 -10.60
N MET A 49 -4.71 37.37 -11.29
CA MET A 49 -5.99 37.72 -10.66
C MET A 49 -6.83 36.45 -10.51
N ARG A 50 -7.39 36.21 -9.32
CA ARG A 50 -8.18 35.01 -9.00
C ARG A 50 -9.62 35.36 -8.66
N CYS A 51 -10.53 34.39 -8.87
CA CYS A 51 -11.89 34.48 -8.36
C CYS A 51 -11.93 34.23 -6.84
N PRO A 52 -13.01 34.62 -6.13
CA PRO A 52 -13.13 34.46 -4.68
C PRO A 52 -12.95 33.01 -4.21
N GLU A 53 -13.39 32.01 -4.96
CA GLU A 53 -13.23 30.60 -4.59
C GLU A 53 -11.78 30.12 -4.72
N CYS A 54 -11.09 30.49 -5.82
CA CYS A 54 -9.70 30.12 -6.04
C CYS A 54 -8.72 30.92 -5.16
N GLY A 55 -9.08 32.14 -4.75
CA GLY A 55 -8.28 32.95 -3.83
C GLY A 55 -8.51 32.60 -2.36
N ALA A 56 -9.70 32.11 -2.00
CA ALA A 56 -9.97 31.56 -0.67
C ALA A 56 -9.25 30.22 -0.39
N GLN A 57 -8.78 29.52 -1.42
CA GLN A 57 -7.97 28.32 -1.26
C GLN A 57 -6.60 28.66 -0.68
N LYS A 58 -6.43 28.41 0.63
CA LYS A 58 -5.13 28.54 1.30
C LYS A 58 -4.18 27.47 0.75
N THR A 59 -3.09 27.89 0.13
CA THR A 59 -1.96 27.00 -0.17
C THR A 59 -1.43 26.47 1.16
N LYS A 60 -1.59 25.18 1.44
CA LYS A 60 -0.98 24.54 2.61
C LYS A 60 0.53 24.54 2.40
N VAL A 61 1.22 25.47 3.05
CA VAL A 61 2.69 25.50 3.09
C VAL A 61 3.15 24.30 3.91
N ARG A 62 3.78 23.32 3.24
CA ARG A 62 4.44 22.21 3.91
C ARG A 62 5.83 22.68 4.32
N THR A 63 6.11 22.71 5.62
CA THR A 63 7.44 23.02 6.14
C THR A 63 8.42 21.89 5.84
N ALA A 64 9.72 22.18 5.78
CA ALA A 64 10.76 21.16 5.61
C ALA A 64 10.65 20.04 6.67
N ALA A 65 10.30 20.39 7.92
CA ALA A 65 9.99 19.43 8.98
C ALA A 65 8.78 18.55 8.67
N SER A 66 7.69 19.10 8.10
CA SER A 66 6.51 18.31 7.68
C SER A 66 6.75 17.44 6.45
N VAL A 67 7.76 17.77 5.64
CA VAL A 67 8.21 16.97 4.50
C VAL A 67 9.13 15.85 5.00
N ALA A 68 10.08 16.14 5.90
CA ALA A 68 10.97 15.17 6.52
C ALA A 68 10.23 14.16 7.41
N ALA A 69 9.28 14.61 8.24
CA ALA A 69 8.42 13.73 9.04
C ALA A 69 7.49 12.86 8.18
N GLY A 70 7.11 13.35 6.99
CA GLY A 70 6.41 12.55 5.98
C GLY A 70 7.33 11.63 5.15
N ALA A 71 8.65 11.79 5.28
CA ALA A 71 9.66 11.01 4.57
C ALA A 71 10.25 9.88 5.43
N THR A 72 10.11 9.94 6.75
CA THR A 72 10.48 8.84 7.66
C THR A 72 9.43 7.72 7.59
N PRO A 73 9.81 6.49 7.20
CA PRO A 73 8.86 5.37 7.09
C PRO A 73 8.59 4.75 8.48
N VAL A 74 7.76 5.43 9.27
CA VAL A 74 7.49 5.09 10.68
C VAL A 74 6.88 3.70 10.82
N VAL A 75 5.93 3.33 9.95
CA VAL A 75 5.28 2.01 10.01
C VAL A 75 6.28 0.92 9.65
N THR A 76 7.11 1.15 8.65
CA THR A 76 8.18 0.23 8.26
C THR A 76 9.10 -0.08 9.44
N PHE A 77 9.59 0.97 10.12
CA PHE A 77 10.45 0.78 11.30
C PHE A 77 9.71 0.13 12.47
N ALA A 78 8.44 0.48 12.69
CA ALA A 78 7.62 -0.14 13.74
C ALA A 78 7.43 -1.65 13.49
N MET A 79 7.16 -2.05 12.24
CA MET A 79 7.01 -3.46 11.86
C MET A 79 8.35 -4.22 11.99
N ILE A 80 9.46 -3.60 11.57
CA ILE A 80 10.80 -4.17 11.75
C ILE A 80 11.08 -4.38 13.25
N ALA A 81 10.86 -3.35 14.07
CA ALA A 81 11.06 -3.44 15.50
C ALA A 81 10.18 -4.53 16.14
N ALA A 82 8.91 -4.63 15.76
CA ALA A 82 8.01 -5.66 16.25
C ALA A 82 8.50 -7.08 15.90
N CYS A 83 8.95 -7.31 14.67
CA CYS A 83 9.52 -8.60 14.25
C CYS A 83 10.81 -8.94 15.00
N VAL A 84 11.69 -7.96 15.20
CA VAL A 84 12.95 -8.14 15.95
C VAL A 84 12.66 -8.47 17.42
N VAL A 85 11.73 -7.75 18.05
CA VAL A 85 11.31 -8.03 19.43
C VAL A 85 10.71 -9.43 19.55
N ALA A 86 9.82 -9.82 18.64
CA ALA A 86 9.24 -11.16 18.63
C ALA A 86 10.32 -12.25 18.49
N TYR A 87 11.25 -12.08 17.56
CA TYR A 87 12.36 -13.02 17.35
C TYR A 87 13.30 -13.14 18.55
N LEU A 88 13.61 -12.03 19.23
CA LEU A 88 14.38 -12.05 20.47
C LEU A 88 13.62 -12.74 21.60
N ALA A 89 12.30 -12.50 21.71
CA ALA A 89 11.44 -13.14 22.70
C ALA A 89 11.28 -14.66 22.48
N GLU A 90 11.46 -15.14 21.24
CA GLU A 90 11.52 -16.56 20.91
C GLU A 90 12.80 -17.27 21.40
N GLY A 91 13.77 -16.53 21.95
CA GLY A 91 15.08 -17.03 22.33
C GLY A 91 16.09 -17.00 21.17
N GLY A 92 15.85 -16.15 20.16
CA GLY A 92 16.56 -16.03 18.88
C GLY A 92 18.03 -15.57 18.95
N ILE A 93 18.84 -16.21 19.79
CA ILE A 93 20.31 -16.04 19.85
C ILE A 93 21.02 -17.17 19.04
N GLY A 94 20.30 -18.20 18.57
CA GLY A 94 20.82 -19.32 17.79
C GLY A 94 20.51 -19.29 16.27
N VAL A 95 21.30 -20.02 15.47
CA VAL A 95 21.16 -20.12 14.00
C VAL A 95 19.91 -20.92 13.58
N THR A 96 19.42 -21.82 14.44
CA THR A 96 18.21 -22.62 14.23
C THR A 96 17.14 -22.21 15.25
N GLY A 97 16.36 -21.18 14.92
CA GLY A 97 15.39 -20.55 15.81
C GLY A 97 13.95 -20.88 15.44
N ALA A 98 13.56 -22.15 15.48
CA ALA A 98 12.16 -22.55 15.29
C ALA A 98 11.82 -23.71 16.22
N GLY A 99 11.41 -23.40 17.45
CA GLY A 99 11.00 -24.42 18.43
C GLY A 99 10.44 -23.89 19.76
N GLY A 100 10.39 -22.56 19.94
CA GLY A 100 9.89 -21.92 21.15
C GLY A 100 8.36 -21.97 21.31
N SER A 101 7.88 -21.64 22.51
CA SER A 101 6.45 -21.57 22.85
C SER A 101 5.66 -20.58 21.98
N LEU A 102 6.31 -19.51 21.49
CA LEU A 102 5.68 -18.51 20.62
C LEU A 102 5.30 -19.09 19.25
N VAL A 103 6.20 -19.83 18.58
CA VAL A 103 5.89 -20.49 17.30
C VAL A 103 4.70 -21.44 17.46
N ARG A 104 4.64 -22.22 18.54
CA ARG A 104 3.51 -23.12 18.81
C ARG A 104 2.17 -22.39 18.93
N ASN A 105 2.16 -21.21 19.55
CA ASN A 105 0.93 -20.48 19.88
C ASN A 105 0.51 -19.45 18.84
N TYR A 106 1.44 -19.00 17.98
CA TYR A 106 1.22 -17.85 17.12
C TYR A 106 1.60 -18.07 15.64
N ALA A 107 2.25 -19.18 15.29
CA ALA A 107 2.47 -19.54 13.89
C ALA A 107 1.15 -19.87 13.20
N LEU A 108 1.10 -19.66 11.89
CA LEU A 108 -0.04 -20.02 11.07
C LEU A 108 -0.09 -21.54 10.94
N TRP A 109 -1.21 -22.12 11.35
CA TRP A 109 -1.48 -23.55 11.29
C TRP A 109 -2.99 -23.77 11.19
N GLY A 110 -3.45 -24.37 10.08
CA GLY A 110 -4.87 -24.49 9.73
C GLY A 110 -5.74 -25.13 10.81
N PRO A 111 -5.34 -26.28 11.40
CA PRO A 111 -6.12 -26.91 12.47
C PRO A 111 -6.34 -26.02 13.70
N ALA A 112 -5.39 -25.14 14.05
CA ALA A 112 -5.59 -24.20 15.14
C ALA A 112 -6.55 -23.05 14.76
N VAL A 113 -6.46 -22.55 13.52
CA VAL A 113 -7.41 -21.54 13.01
C VAL A 113 -8.83 -22.10 13.02
N GLU A 114 -9.00 -23.36 12.63
CA GLU A 114 -10.30 -24.05 12.59
C GLU A 114 -11.00 -24.08 13.97
N ILE A 115 -10.24 -24.31 15.05
CA ILE A 115 -10.78 -24.36 16.41
C ILE A 115 -10.89 -22.97 17.08
N GLY A 116 -10.60 -21.90 16.35
CA GLY A 116 -10.84 -20.52 16.79
C GLY A 116 -9.61 -19.65 17.02
N ASP A 117 -8.38 -20.11 16.73
CA ASP A 117 -7.16 -19.30 16.86
C ASP A 117 -6.98 -18.32 15.67
N TRP A 118 -8.00 -17.52 15.37
CA TRP A 118 -8.03 -16.60 14.21
C TRP A 118 -6.90 -15.55 14.22
N TRP A 119 -6.33 -15.23 15.39
CA TRP A 119 -5.19 -14.31 15.49
C TRP A 119 -3.97 -14.81 14.71
N ARG A 120 -3.84 -16.13 14.51
CA ARG A 120 -2.74 -16.75 13.74
C ARG A 120 -2.67 -16.28 12.30
N LEU A 121 -3.78 -15.83 11.71
CA LEU A 121 -3.81 -15.20 10.38
C LEU A 121 -2.97 -13.91 10.31
N ALA A 122 -2.73 -13.26 11.46
CA ALA A 122 -1.91 -12.05 11.55
C ALA A 122 -0.59 -12.30 12.28
N THR A 123 -0.60 -13.03 13.40
CA THR A 123 0.59 -13.13 14.28
C THR A 123 1.76 -13.87 13.63
N TYR A 124 1.49 -14.79 12.70
CA TYR A 124 2.53 -15.54 12.00
C TYR A 124 3.54 -14.64 11.27
N GLY A 125 3.11 -13.46 10.84
CA GLY A 125 3.93 -12.48 10.13
C GLY A 125 5.07 -11.89 10.95
N PHE A 126 5.01 -12.01 12.28
CA PHE A 126 6.02 -11.46 13.18
C PHE A 126 7.08 -12.49 13.61
N LEU A 127 6.77 -13.78 13.45
CA LEU A 127 7.65 -14.88 13.86
C LEU A 127 8.61 -15.25 12.73
N HIS A 128 9.81 -15.73 13.06
CA HIS A 128 10.81 -16.07 12.04
C HIS A 128 11.63 -17.30 12.44
N ALA A 129 11.75 -18.25 11.52
CA ALA A 129 12.41 -19.55 11.78
C ALA A 129 13.94 -19.50 12.03
N GLY A 130 14.59 -18.34 11.88
CA GLY A 130 16.03 -18.21 12.09
C GLY A 130 16.60 -16.86 11.66
N LEU A 131 17.87 -16.63 11.99
CA LEU A 131 18.52 -15.32 11.86
C LEU A 131 18.58 -14.83 10.41
N LEU A 132 18.92 -15.70 9.46
CA LEU A 132 18.95 -15.33 8.05
C LEU A 132 17.55 -15.03 7.52
N HIS A 133 16.54 -15.76 7.98
CA HIS A 133 15.16 -15.55 7.56
C HIS A 133 14.65 -14.17 8.02
N ILE A 134 14.83 -13.80 9.29
CA ILE A 134 14.47 -12.45 9.75
C ILE A 134 15.34 -11.38 9.10
N GLY A 135 16.66 -11.60 8.99
CA GLY A 135 17.58 -10.63 8.39
C GLY A 135 17.18 -10.26 6.96
N PHE A 136 16.85 -11.26 6.13
CA PHE A 136 16.40 -11.03 4.77
C PHE A 136 15.04 -10.31 4.72
N ASN A 137 14.04 -10.76 5.49
CA ASN A 137 12.72 -10.12 5.51
C ASN A 137 12.81 -8.65 5.93
N MET A 138 13.56 -8.35 7.00
CA MET A 138 13.68 -6.99 7.51
C MET A 138 14.46 -6.09 6.55
N PHE A 139 15.48 -6.63 5.89
CA PHE A 139 16.20 -5.92 4.83
C PHE A 139 15.27 -5.55 3.66
N LEU A 140 14.45 -6.49 3.19
CA LEU A 140 13.49 -6.21 2.10
C LEU A 140 12.40 -5.24 2.51
N LEU A 141 11.84 -5.42 3.71
CA LEU A 141 10.84 -4.50 4.25
C LEU A 141 11.42 -3.08 4.39
N PHE A 142 12.68 -2.95 4.82
CA PHE A 142 13.36 -1.66 4.90
C PHE A 142 13.50 -1.01 3.53
N LEU A 143 14.01 -1.73 2.52
CA LEU A 143 14.20 -1.18 1.17
C LEU A 143 12.87 -0.75 0.53
N LEU A 144 11.87 -1.64 0.56
CA LEU A 144 10.56 -1.38 -0.05
C LEU A 144 9.76 -0.35 0.74
N GLY A 145 9.76 -0.44 2.07
CA GLY A 145 9.01 0.45 2.95
C GLY A 145 9.53 1.88 2.92
N ARG A 146 10.86 2.08 2.85
CA ARG A 146 11.46 3.42 2.65
C ARG A 146 10.99 4.10 1.37
N GLU A 147 10.74 3.33 0.33
CA GLU A 147 10.34 3.86 -0.97
C GLU A 147 8.82 4.06 -1.06
N LEU A 148 8.04 3.08 -0.58
CA LEU A 148 6.58 3.08 -0.75
C LEU A 148 5.84 3.85 0.34
N GLU A 149 6.29 3.80 1.59
CA GLU A 149 5.56 4.45 2.70
C GLU A 149 5.44 5.97 2.52
N PRO A 150 6.49 6.72 2.15
CA PRO A 150 6.37 8.17 1.90
C PRO A 150 5.44 8.52 0.74
N GLN A 151 5.36 7.65 -0.28
CA GLN A 151 4.49 7.83 -1.44
C GLN A 151 3.01 7.59 -1.11
N LEU A 152 2.73 6.66 -0.20
CA LEU A 152 1.37 6.26 0.18
C LEU A 152 0.82 7.01 1.39
N GLY A 153 1.72 7.45 2.26
CA GLY A 153 1.46 7.84 3.63
C GLY A 153 1.29 6.61 4.54
N SER A 154 1.79 6.74 5.77
CA SER A 154 1.88 5.65 6.76
C SER A 154 0.57 4.86 6.96
N GLY A 155 -0.59 5.53 7.02
CA GLY A 155 -1.87 4.84 7.21
C GLY A 155 -2.24 3.89 6.07
N ARG A 156 -2.04 4.31 4.81
CA ARG A 156 -2.34 3.46 3.64
C ARG A 156 -1.31 2.35 3.48
N PHE A 157 -0.04 2.65 3.78
CA PHE A 157 1.01 1.64 3.80
C PHE A 157 0.73 0.56 4.84
N ALA A 158 0.33 0.93 6.06
CA ALA A 158 -0.08 -0.01 7.10
C ALA A 158 -1.28 -0.87 6.66
N ALA A 159 -2.31 -0.26 6.07
CA ALA A 159 -3.48 -0.98 5.58
C ALA A 159 -3.14 -1.96 4.44
N LEU A 160 -2.28 -1.54 3.52
CA LEU A 160 -1.76 -2.40 2.44
C LEU A 160 -0.97 -3.57 3.02
N TYR A 161 -0.07 -3.31 3.97
CA TYR A 161 0.76 -4.33 4.61
C TYR A 161 -0.10 -5.39 5.31
N VAL A 162 -1.10 -4.95 6.09
CA VAL A 162 -2.03 -5.86 6.78
C VAL A 162 -2.88 -6.66 5.79
N ALA A 163 -3.42 -6.03 4.75
CA ALA A 163 -4.19 -6.73 3.73
C ALA A 163 -3.35 -7.78 2.98
N ALA A 164 -2.11 -7.44 2.63
CA ALA A 164 -1.15 -8.36 2.03
C ALA A 164 -0.77 -9.51 2.96
N LEU A 165 -0.57 -9.23 4.26
CA LEU A 165 -0.28 -10.26 5.26
C LEU A 165 -1.42 -11.28 5.36
N LEU A 166 -2.66 -10.81 5.48
CA LEU A 166 -3.83 -11.68 5.56
C LEU A 166 -4.04 -12.47 4.27
N ALA A 167 -3.85 -11.84 3.11
CA ALA A 167 -3.90 -12.53 1.82
C ALA A 167 -2.79 -13.60 1.69
N GLY A 168 -1.62 -13.35 2.28
CA GLY A 168 -0.56 -14.34 2.43
C GLY A 168 -0.99 -15.52 3.32
N ALA A 169 -1.60 -15.26 4.48
CA ALA A 169 -2.13 -16.33 5.33
C ALA A 169 -3.15 -17.20 4.58
N PHE A 170 -4.08 -16.54 3.87
CA PHE A 170 -5.07 -17.22 3.04
C PHE A 170 -4.41 -18.09 1.96
N GLY A 171 -3.46 -17.54 1.20
CA GLY A 171 -2.76 -18.30 0.17
C GLY A 171 -1.95 -19.48 0.72
N ALA A 172 -1.35 -19.33 1.90
CA ALA A 172 -0.66 -20.43 2.57
C ALA A 172 -1.63 -21.56 2.94
N LEU A 173 -2.78 -21.24 3.53
CA LEU A 173 -3.81 -22.22 3.91
C LEU A 173 -4.46 -22.91 2.72
N VAL A 174 -4.64 -22.20 1.59
CA VAL A 174 -5.14 -22.81 0.34
C VAL A 174 -4.15 -23.84 -0.20
N PHE A 175 -2.85 -23.58 -0.07
CA PHE A 175 -1.81 -24.43 -0.64
C PHE A 175 -1.52 -25.66 0.23
N ASP A 176 -1.32 -25.45 1.54
CA ASP A 176 -1.15 -26.52 2.52
C ASP A 176 -1.61 -26.05 3.90
N PRO A 177 -2.85 -26.39 4.34
CA PRO A 177 -3.37 -25.96 5.63
C PRO A 177 -2.68 -26.64 6.82
N ASN A 178 -1.97 -27.75 6.62
CA ASN A 178 -1.30 -28.49 7.69
C ASN A 178 0.14 -28.03 7.92
N ALA A 179 0.73 -27.31 6.96
CA ALA A 179 2.06 -26.73 7.09
C ALA A 179 2.09 -25.59 8.13
N VAL A 180 3.08 -25.64 9.03
CA VAL A 180 3.35 -24.54 9.95
C VAL A 180 4.08 -23.43 9.20
N THR A 181 3.47 -22.25 9.13
CA THR A 181 4.02 -21.10 8.40
C THR A 181 4.35 -19.94 9.34
N VAL A 182 5.53 -19.33 9.14
CA VAL A 182 5.99 -18.12 9.85
C VAL A 182 6.67 -17.17 8.87
N GLY A 183 6.68 -15.88 9.19
CA GLY A 183 7.47 -14.86 8.50
C GLY A 183 6.65 -13.76 7.83
N ALA A 184 7.23 -12.56 7.80
CA ALA A 184 6.63 -11.36 7.20
C ALA A 184 6.53 -11.42 5.66
N SER A 185 7.11 -12.44 5.02
CA SER A 185 7.33 -12.49 3.58
C SER A 185 6.05 -12.37 2.75
N GLY A 186 4.91 -12.92 3.19
CA GLY A 186 3.62 -12.73 2.50
C GLY A 186 3.25 -11.25 2.37
N ALA A 187 3.41 -10.46 3.44
CA ALA A 187 3.17 -9.02 3.41
C ALA A 187 4.16 -8.30 2.49
N ILE A 188 5.45 -8.65 2.55
CA ILE A 188 6.51 -8.06 1.72
C ILE A 188 6.26 -8.34 0.23
N PHE A 189 5.84 -9.55 -0.12
CA PHE A 189 5.43 -9.91 -1.47
C PHE A 189 4.23 -9.09 -1.94
N GLY A 190 3.25 -8.84 -1.06
CA GLY A 190 2.16 -7.94 -1.41
C GLY A 190 2.57 -6.48 -1.57
N VAL A 191 3.53 -5.99 -0.78
CA VAL A 191 4.12 -4.66 -0.97
C VAL A 191 4.82 -4.59 -2.34
N MET A 192 5.54 -5.63 -2.76
CA MET A 192 6.11 -5.74 -4.11
C MET A 192 5.04 -5.75 -5.21
N GLY A 193 3.94 -6.51 -5.01
CA GLY A 193 2.81 -6.54 -5.95
C GLY A 193 2.14 -5.18 -6.11
N ALA A 194 1.93 -4.47 -5.00
CA ALA A 194 1.40 -3.11 -5.03
C ALA A 194 2.32 -2.14 -5.77
N ALA A 195 3.63 -2.23 -5.50
CA ALA A 195 4.63 -1.40 -6.18
C ALA A 195 4.64 -1.66 -7.69
N ALA A 196 4.62 -2.93 -8.12
CA ALA A 196 4.56 -3.29 -9.53
C ALA A 196 3.32 -2.71 -10.23
N VAL A 197 2.14 -2.83 -9.60
CA VAL A 197 0.90 -2.23 -10.12
C VAL A 197 1.01 -0.72 -10.20
N MET A 198 1.56 -0.05 -9.19
CA MET A 198 1.74 1.40 -9.19
C MET A 198 2.69 1.88 -10.29
N LEU A 199 3.79 1.17 -10.53
CA LEU A 199 4.70 1.45 -11.64
C LEU A 199 3.99 1.31 -12.99
N TRP A 200 3.29 0.19 -13.19
CA TRP A 200 2.57 -0.09 -14.42
C TRP A 200 1.51 0.99 -14.72
N ARG A 201 0.78 1.43 -13.69
CA ARG A 201 -0.26 2.47 -13.79
C ARG A 201 0.29 3.86 -14.11
N ARG A 202 1.54 4.11 -13.75
CA ARG A 202 2.28 5.32 -14.14
C ARG A 202 2.89 5.20 -15.56
N GLY A 203 2.65 4.11 -16.27
CA GLY A 203 3.22 3.85 -17.60
C GLY A 203 4.71 3.52 -17.57
N MET A 204 5.25 3.17 -16.38
CA MET A 204 6.65 2.78 -16.22
C MET A 204 6.77 1.26 -16.31
N ASN A 205 7.71 0.77 -17.11
CA ASN A 205 8.05 -0.63 -17.14
C ASN A 205 8.91 -0.96 -15.91
N PRO A 206 8.48 -1.86 -14.99
CA PRO A 206 9.28 -2.23 -13.82
C PRO A 206 10.70 -2.69 -14.18
N LEU A 207 10.88 -3.37 -15.31
CA LEU A 207 12.19 -3.86 -15.77
C LEU A 207 13.19 -2.76 -16.11
N HIS A 208 12.73 -1.51 -16.27
CA HIS A 208 13.57 -0.35 -16.59
C HIS A 208 13.73 0.60 -15.39
N THR A 209 13.38 0.17 -14.19
CA THR A 209 13.49 0.98 -12.98
C THR A 209 14.27 0.24 -11.91
N ASP A 210 15.04 0.96 -11.09
CA ASP A 210 15.80 0.36 -9.99
C ASP A 210 14.89 -0.39 -9.02
N ILE A 211 13.74 0.19 -8.68
CA ILE A 211 12.75 -0.43 -7.80
C ILE A 211 12.12 -1.68 -8.44
N GLY A 212 11.86 -1.67 -9.74
CA GLY A 212 11.28 -2.83 -10.41
C GLY A 212 12.28 -3.95 -10.61
N MET A 213 13.56 -3.65 -10.84
CA MET A 213 14.64 -4.64 -10.80
C MET A 213 14.83 -5.22 -9.40
N LEU A 214 14.74 -4.39 -8.35
CA LEU A 214 14.73 -4.85 -6.97
C LEU A 214 13.55 -5.81 -6.70
N ILE A 215 12.35 -5.49 -7.19
CA ILE A 215 11.17 -6.36 -7.08
C ILE A 215 11.43 -7.71 -7.77
N VAL A 216 11.85 -7.69 -9.04
CA VAL A 216 12.10 -8.92 -9.81
C VAL A 216 13.15 -9.80 -9.14
N PHE A 217 14.27 -9.21 -8.72
CA PHE A 217 15.33 -9.95 -8.04
C PHE A 217 14.82 -10.62 -6.75
N ASN A 218 14.03 -9.91 -5.94
CA ASN A 218 13.51 -10.45 -4.68
C ASN A 218 12.39 -11.47 -4.88
N LEU A 219 11.57 -11.34 -5.93
CA LEU A 219 10.64 -12.38 -6.32
C LEU A 219 11.39 -13.67 -6.66
N VAL A 220 12.44 -13.58 -7.50
CA VAL A 220 13.26 -14.75 -7.85
C VAL A 220 13.89 -15.38 -6.61
N LEU A 221 14.58 -14.58 -5.77
CA LEU A 221 15.19 -15.10 -4.55
C LEU A 221 14.18 -15.75 -3.61
N GLY A 222 13.01 -15.13 -3.42
CA GLY A 222 12.00 -15.64 -2.50
C GLY A 222 11.37 -16.97 -2.94
N PHE A 223 11.40 -17.31 -4.23
CA PHE A 223 10.98 -18.64 -4.71
C PHE A 223 12.12 -19.66 -4.81
N VAL A 224 13.38 -19.22 -4.80
CA VAL A 224 14.56 -20.09 -4.87
C VAL A 224 15.00 -20.55 -3.48
N ILE A 225 14.78 -19.74 -2.44
CA ILE A 225 15.15 -20.09 -1.06
C ILE A 225 14.20 -21.17 -0.53
N PRO A 226 14.69 -22.36 -0.13
CA PRO A 226 13.85 -23.44 0.40
C PRO A 226 13.30 -23.12 1.79
N ASN A 227 12.27 -23.86 2.22
CA ASN A 227 11.57 -23.71 3.51
C ASN A 227 10.79 -22.39 3.69
N VAL A 228 10.18 -21.90 2.62
CA VAL A 228 9.26 -20.74 2.63
C VAL A 228 7.90 -21.13 2.05
N SER A 229 6.84 -20.45 2.49
CA SER A 229 5.47 -20.74 2.02
C SER A 229 5.23 -20.13 0.64
N VAL A 230 5.32 -20.95 -0.41
CA VAL A 230 5.00 -20.56 -1.80
C VAL A 230 3.57 -20.03 -1.90
N GLY A 231 2.61 -20.73 -1.27
CA GLY A 231 1.21 -20.27 -1.18
C GLY A 231 1.10 -18.89 -0.52
N GLY A 232 1.86 -18.66 0.55
CA GLY A 232 1.90 -17.37 1.23
C GLY A 232 2.48 -16.24 0.39
N HIS A 233 3.52 -16.51 -0.38
CA HIS A 233 4.11 -15.54 -1.32
C HIS A 233 3.13 -15.17 -2.44
N ILE A 234 2.50 -16.17 -3.06
CA ILE A 234 1.53 -15.94 -4.14
C ILE A 234 0.30 -15.20 -3.61
N GLY A 235 -0.28 -15.65 -2.49
CA GLY A 235 -1.44 -15.01 -1.87
C GLY A 235 -1.17 -13.57 -1.49
N GLY A 236 -0.02 -13.32 -0.86
CA GLY A 236 0.45 -11.98 -0.52
C GLY A 236 0.63 -11.09 -1.75
N LEU A 237 1.34 -11.58 -2.78
CA LEU A 237 1.59 -10.86 -4.03
C LEU A 237 0.29 -10.44 -4.73
N VAL A 238 -0.66 -11.38 -4.86
CA VAL A 238 -1.97 -11.12 -5.49
C VAL A 238 -2.79 -10.14 -4.65
N GLY A 239 -2.93 -10.39 -3.34
CA GLY A 239 -3.68 -9.52 -2.44
C GLY A 239 -3.13 -8.09 -2.40
N GLY A 240 -1.81 -7.95 -2.32
CA GLY A 240 -1.13 -6.67 -2.36
C GLY A 240 -1.26 -5.96 -3.72
N ALA A 241 -1.19 -6.67 -4.84
CA ALA A 241 -1.44 -6.10 -6.16
C ALA A 241 -2.88 -5.56 -6.29
N LEU A 242 -3.88 -6.30 -5.81
CA LEU A 242 -5.29 -5.87 -5.80
C LEU A 242 -5.51 -4.64 -4.90
N ALA A 243 -4.97 -4.65 -3.68
CA ALA A 243 -5.02 -3.50 -2.78
C ALA A 243 -4.29 -2.28 -3.38
N GLY A 244 -3.09 -2.49 -3.94
CA GLY A 244 -2.30 -1.47 -4.63
C GLY A 244 -3.02 -0.87 -5.84
N LEU A 245 -3.75 -1.69 -6.61
CA LEU A 245 -4.61 -1.21 -7.68
C LEU A 245 -5.68 -0.26 -7.14
N GLY A 246 -6.41 -0.65 -6.09
CA GLY A 246 -7.42 0.19 -5.46
C GLY A 246 -6.85 1.51 -4.93
N ILE A 247 -5.66 1.47 -4.31
CA ILE A 247 -4.96 2.68 -3.86
C ILE A 247 -4.60 3.58 -5.05
N ALA A 248 -4.08 3.04 -6.15
CA ALA A 248 -3.81 3.83 -7.34
C ALA A 248 -5.10 4.46 -7.91
N VAL A 249 -6.26 3.78 -7.82
CA VAL A 249 -7.55 4.31 -8.35
C VAL A 249 -7.97 5.48 -7.47
N SER A 250 -7.77 5.33 -6.15
CA SER A 250 -8.05 6.38 -5.17
C SER A 250 -7.29 7.68 -5.46
N GLN A 251 -6.05 7.57 -5.96
CA GLN A 251 -5.20 8.71 -6.30
C GLN A 251 -5.66 9.38 -7.61
N GLU A 252 -5.94 8.60 -8.65
CA GLU A 252 -6.45 9.09 -9.93
C GLU A 252 -7.80 9.81 -9.79
N ARG A 253 -8.72 9.21 -9.02
CA ARG A 253 -10.07 9.74 -8.80
C ARG A 253 -10.15 10.77 -7.67
N ARG A 254 -9.03 11.05 -6.99
CA ARG A 254 -8.97 11.92 -5.79
C ARG A 254 -9.99 11.52 -4.71
N ALA A 255 -10.23 10.22 -4.58
CA ALA A 255 -11.24 9.62 -3.72
C ALA A 255 -10.57 8.65 -2.72
N PRO A 256 -10.02 9.14 -1.60
CA PRO A 256 -9.14 8.37 -0.73
C PRO A 256 -9.80 7.14 -0.10
N TRP A 257 -11.14 7.14 0.04
CA TRP A 257 -11.91 6.03 0.57
C TRP A 257 -11.81 4.75 -0.28
N ILE A 258 -11.56 4.88 -1.60
CA ILE A 258 -11.43 3.72 -2.50
C ILE A 258 -10.23 2.86 -2.10
N GLY A 259 -9.10 3.49 -1.75
CA GLY A 259 -7.90 2.78 -1.35
C GLY A 259 -8.10 2.03 -0.03
N TRP A 260 -8.75 2.68 0.94
CA TRP A 260 -9.12 2.04 2.21
C TRP A 260 -10.09 0.88 2.00
N LEU A 261 -11.14 1.08 1.21
CA LEU A 261 -12.10 0.05 0.87
C LEU A 261 -11.43 -1.15 0.20
N ALA A 262 -10.51 -0.92 -0.74
CA ALA A 262 -9.78 -2.01 -1.40
C ALA A 262 -8.97 -2.83 -0.40
N CYS A 263 -8.22 -2.20 0.51
CA CYS A 263 -7.48 -2.93 1.55
C CYS A 263 -8.42 -3.73 2.48
N VAL A 264 -9.55 -3.13 2.88
CA VAL A 264 -10.56 -3.79 3.74
C VAL A 264 -11.19 -4.98 3.02
N VAL A 265 -11.55 -4.83 1.74
CA VAL A 265 -12.14 -5.92 0.95
C VAL A 265 -11.14 -7.07 0.79
N VAL A 266 -9.89 -6.78 0.44
CA VAL A 266 -8.83 -7.81 0.34
C VAL A 266 -8.65 -8.53 1.68
N ALA A 267 -8.56 -7.78 2.78
CA ALA A 267 -8.43 -8.36 4.12
C ALA A 267 -9.64 -9.22 4.51
N ALA A 268 -10.86 -8.74 4.27
CA ALA A 268 -12.09 -9.46 4.58
C ALA A 268 -12.21 -10.75 3.77
N VAL A 269 -11.93 -10.69 2.46
CA VAL A 269 -11.93 -11.88 1.59
C VAL A 269 -10.88 -12.88 2.07
N ALA A 270 -9.68 -12.42 2.44
CA ALA A 270 -8.63 -13.30 2.93
C ALA A 270 -9.01 -13.98 4.26
N VAL A 271 -9.60 -13.25 5.21
CA VAL A 271 -10.04 -13.82 6.50
C VAL A 271 -11.18 -14.81 6.31
N VAL A 272 -12.24 -14.42 5.59
CA VAL A 272 -13.39 -15.32 5.33
C VAL A 272 -12.95 -16.52 4.50
N GLY A 273 -12.11 -16.32 3.50
CA GLY A 273 -11.56 -17.39 2.68
C GLY A 273 -10.71 -18.37 3.51
N SER A 274 -9.87 -17.87 4.42
CA SER A 274 -9.08 -18.70 5.32
C SER A 274 -9.97 -19.59 6.18
N GLU A 275 -11.03 -19.04 6.75
CA GLU A 275 -11.99 -19.76 7.57
C GLU A 275 -12.72 -20.85 6.77
N LEU A 276 -13.15 -20.52 5.55
CA LEU A 276 -13.81 -21.47 4.67
C LEU A 276 -12.88 -22.63 4.28
N VAL A 277 -11.62 -22.34 3.98
CA VAL A 277 -10.62 -23.35 3.63
C VAL A 277 -10.41 -24.33 4.78
N VAL A 278 -10.13 -23.85 5.99
CA VAL A 278 -9.84 -24.74 7.13
C VAL A 278 -11.06 -25.59 7.51
N ARG A 279 -12.27 -25.01 7.48
CA ARG A 279 -13.52 -25.77 7.75
C ARG A 279 -13.84 -26.80 6.67
N SER A 280 -13.54 -26.50 5.41
CA SER A 280 -13.78 -27.43 4.30
C SER A 280 -12.80 -28.61 4.29
N GLY A 281 -11.56 -28.40 4.75
CA GLY A 281 -10.55 -29.46 4.88
C GLY A 281 -10.89 -30.50 5.95
N ALA A 282 -11.56 -30.09 7.02
CA ALA A 282 -11.99 -30.95 8.12
C ALA A 282 -13.08 -31.97 7.74
N GLY A 283 -13.86 -31.70 6.68
CA GLY A 283 -14.88 -32.62 6.18
C GLY A 283 -14.31 -33.87 5.47
N GLY A 284 -13.00 -33.92 5.21
CA GLY A 284 -12.34 -35.00 4.46
C GLY A 284 -11.69 -36.11 5.30
N LEU A 285 -11.65 -35.98 6.63
CA LEU A 285 -11.01 -36.95 7.55
C LEU A 285 -12.01 -37.61 8.52
N GLY A 286 -13.30 -37.52 8.22
CA GLY A 286 -14.40 -38.11 9.00
C GLY A 286 -15.05 -39.34 8.37
N LEU A 287 -14.28 -40.20 7.68
CA LEU A 287 -14.68 -41.55 7.26
C LEU A 287 -13.53 -42.53 7.47
#